data_AF-A8QAM2-F1
#
_entry.id   AF-A8QAM2-F1
#
_cell.length_a   1.000
_cell.length_b   1.000
_cell.length_c   1.000
_cell.angle_alpha   90.00
_cell.angle_beta   90.00
_cell.angle_gamma   90.00
#
_symmetry.space_group_name_H-M   'P 1'
#
loop_
_entity.id
_entity.type
_entity.pdbx_description
1 polymer ?
#
loop_
_entity_poly.entity_id
_entity_poly.type
_entity_poly.pdbx_seq_one_letter_code
_entity_poly.pdbx_strand_id
1 'polypeptide(L)'
;MTWEVQSRRARQTQSKLDAKLTTYSQYVSELARGIQPVVPSSVSAAPTFSTPDHAVAVDINGGSSAPKDHTAMETDIQSLLVQYSEEIDELSSSLNDPLLPPNTTQLHLVQRHRELLVEFEREFFRSKTHVRQTLDRQQLLGHVKQDIRYVSKVRCCFIVRLHTHVATTGPSMRQKSSHF
;
A
#
# COMPACT_ATOMS: atom_id res chain seq x y z
N MET A 1 0.03 41.82 -8.56
CA MET A 1 0.08 41.29 -7.17
C MET A 1 1.43 41.69 -6.57
N THR A 2 1.50 41.97 -5.26
CA THR A 2 2.78 42.25 -4.61
C THR A 2 3.57 40.95 -4.41
N TRP A 3 4.89 40.99 -4.66
CA TRP A 3 5.81 39.85 -4.53
C TRP A 3 5.65 39.08 -3.22
N GLU A 4 5.47 39.78 -2.10
CA GLU A 4 5.32 39.16 -0.78
C GLU A 4 4.06 38.29 -0.67
N VAL A 5 2.97 38.70 -1.31
CA VAL A 5 1.71 37.94 -1.32
C VAL A 5 1.88 36.66 -2.13
N GLN A 6 2.52 36.75 -3.30
CA GLN A 6 2.85 35.57 -4.11
C GLN A 6 3.78 34.62 -3.37
N SER A 7 4.81 35.14 -2.69
CA SER A 7 5.76 34.33 -1.91
C SER A 7 5.06 33.63 -0.75
N ARG A 8 4.11 34.29 -0.10
CA ARG A 8 3.32 33.68 0.97
C ARG A 8 2.43 32.56 0.44
N ARG A 9 1.78 32.76 -0.70
CA ARG A 9 0.95 31.76 -1.38
C ARG A 9 1.76 30.49 -1.71
N ALA A 10 2.93 30.65 -2.32
CA ALA A 10 3.82 29.53 -2.64
C ALA A 10 4.22 28.72 -1.38
N ARG A 11 4.51 29.38 -0.25
CA ARG A 11 4.81 28.68 1.02
C ARG A 11 3.60 27.93 1.59
N GLN A 12 2.39 28.47 1.42
CA GLN A 12 1.17 27.79 1.84
C GLN A 12 0.92 26.53 1.01
N THR A 13 1.06 26.63 -0.32
CA THR A 13 0.96 25.48 -1.23
C THR A 13 2.02 24.44 -0.92
N GLN A 14 3.28 24.86 -0.70
CA GLN A 14 4.38 23.99 -0.26
C GLN A 14 4.02 23.22 1.03
N SER A 15 3.54 23.90 2.08
CA SER A 15 3.20 23.25 3.36
C SER A 15 2.04 22.26 3.20
N LYS A 16 1.05 22.59 2.36
CA LYS A 16 -0.07 21.70 2.06
C LYS A 16 0.40 20.45 1.31
N LEU A 17 1.33 20.62 0.38
CA LEU A 17 1.92 19.53 -0.41
C LEU A 17 2.70 18.57 0.49
N ASP A 18 3.56 19.10 1.36
CA ASP A 18 4.34 18.33 2.34
C ASP A 18 3.45 17.49 3.28
N ALA A 19 2.38 18.09 3.80
CA ALA A 19 1.41 17.38 4.64
C ALA A 19 0.74 16.22 3.89
N LYS A 20 0.32 16.46 2.63
CA LYS A 20 -0.31 15.43 1.79
C LYS A 20 0.66 14.30 1.42
N LEU A 21 1.90 14.62 1.08
CA LEU A 21 2.94 13.62 0.80
C LEU A 21 3.24 12.77 2.03
N THR A 22 3.31 13.39 3.22
CA THR A 22 3.50 12.67 4.48
C THR A 22 2.37 11.68 4.74
N THR A 23 1.10 12.12 4.60
CA THR A 23 -0.06 11.22 4.73
C THR A 23 -0.05 10.10 3.70
N TYR A 24 0.32 10.40 2.45
CA TYR A 24 0.42 9.39 1.40
C TYR A 24 1.51 8.36 1.70
N SER A 25 2.69 8.79 2.17
CA SER A 25 3.78 7.90 2.59
C SER A 25 3.41 7.00 3.78
N GLN A 26 2.64 7.53 4.74
CA GLN A 26 2.07 6.72 5.83
C GLN A 26 1.10 5.66 5.29
N TYR A 27 0.23 6.02 4.35
CA TYR A 27 -0.63 5.07 3.66
C TYR A 27 0.16 3.98 2.94
N VAL A 28 1.23 4.35 2.21
CA VAL A 28 2.13 3.38 1.54
C VAL A 28 2.72 2.40 2.55
N SER A 29 3.18 2.91 3.70
CA SER A 29 3.78 2.10 4.76
C SER A 29 2.78 1.13 5.39
N GLU A 30 1.54 1.57 5.64
CA GLU A 30 0.48 0.71 6.15
C GLU A 30 0.07 -0.35 5.12
N LEU A 31 0.01 0.01 3.84
CA LEU A 31 -0.27 -0.92 2.75
C LEU A 31 0.83 -2.00 2.65
N ALA A 32 2.09 -1.63 2.84
CA ALA A 32 3.21 -2.57 2.87
C ALA A 32 3.15 -3.49 4.11
N ARG A 33 2.72 -2.97 5.26
CA ARG A 33 2.57 -3.74 6.51
C ARG A 33 1.48 -4.81 6.40
N GLY A 34 0.40 -4.53 5.69
CA GLY A 34 -0.67 -5.51 5.42
C GLY A 34 -0.23 -6.74 4.62
N ILE A 35 0.93 -6.68 3.94
CA ILE A 35 1.46 -7.80 3.14
C ILE A 35 2.44 -8.67 3.93
N GLN A 36 3.13 -8.12 4.94
CA GLN A 36 4.13 -8.87 5.69
C GLN A 36 3.49 -10.15 6.22
N PRO A 37 3.97 -11.34 5.77
CA PRO A 37 3.69 -12.54 6.51
C PRO A 37 4.26 -12.28 7.90
N VAL A 38 3.46 -12.47 8.95
CA VAL A 38 4.01 -12.59 10.30
C VAL A 38 4.88 -13.84 10.30
N VAL A 39 6.11 -13.71 9.81
CA VAL A 39 7.19 -14.59 10.20
C VAL A 39 7.38 -14.26 11.67
N PRO A 40 7.09 -15.17 12.61
CA PRO A 40 7.50 -14.94 13.97
C PRO A 40 9.01 -14.73 13.93
N SER A 41 9.46 -13.56 14.36
CA SER A 41 10.86 -13.30 14.65
C SER A 41 11.28 -14.21 15.79
N SER A 42 11.51 -15.49 15.48
CA SER A 42 12.04 -16.48 16.39
C SER A 42 12.87 -17.48 15.58
N VAL A 43 14.03 -17.02 15.13
CA VAL A 43 15.22 -17.87 15.00
C VAL A 43 16.41 -17.20 15.67
N SER A 44 16.22 -16.75 16.92
CA SER A 44 17.30 -16.87 17.90
C SER A 44 17.18 -18.26 18.50
N ALA A 45 18.13 -19.13 18.17
CA ALA A 45 18.20 -20.48 18.66
C ALA A 45 18.40 -20.51 20.18
N ALA A 46 17.34 -20.85 20.93
CA ALA A 46 17.41 -21.56 22.21
C ALA A 46 16.00 -22.10 22.56
N PRO A 47 15.85 -23.40 22.90
CA PRO A 47 14.56 -23.96 23.26
C PRO A 47 14.38 -23.87 24.78
N THR A 48 13.45 -23.04 25.24
CA THR A 48 12.93 -23.17 26.61
C THR A 48 11.42 -23.17 26.58
N PHE A 49 10.88 -24.33 26.90
CA PHE A 49 9.51 -24.63 27.27
C PHE A 49 8.92 -23.55 28.19
N SER A 50 7.83 -22.91 27.77
CA SER A 50 6.71 -22.44 28.62
C SER A 50 5.66 -21.73 27.75
N THR A 51 4.50 -22.37 27.60
CA THR A 51 3.22 -21.68 27.34
C THR A 51 2.91 -20.74 28.51
N PRO A 52 2.36 -19.55 28.26
CA PRO A 52 0.93 -19.41 28.53
C PRO A 52 0.16 -18.61 27.47
N ASP A 53 -1.11 -19.00 27.35
CA ASP A 53 -2.26 -18.34 26.75
C ASP A 53 -2.23 -16.80 26.81
N HIS A 54 -1.98 -16.16 25.68
CA HIS A 54 -2.77 -15.04 25.17
C HIS A 54 -2.35 -14.78 23.72
N ALA A 55 -2.65 -15.73 22.83
CA ALA A 55 -2.60 -15.47 21.40
C ALA A 55 -3.68 -14.42 21.11
N VAL A 56 -3.29 -13.15 21.06
CA VAL A 56 -4.08 -12.11 20.41
C VAL A 56 -4.22 -12.51 18.95
N ALA A 57 -5.27 -13.28 18.65
CA ALA A 57 -5.75 -13.47 17.30
C ALA A 57 -6.18 -12.08 16.82
N VAL A 58 -5.24 -11.36 16.21
CA VAL A 58 -5.54 -10.18 15.42
C VAL A 58 -6.43 -10.67 14.30
N ASP A 59 -7.72 -10.37 14.44
CA ASP A 59 -8.76 -10.56 13.44
C ASP A 59 -8.27 -9.92 12.14
N ILE A 60 -7.79 -10.75 11.21
CA ILE A 60 -7.56 -10.36 9.82
C ILE A 60 -8.94 -10.32 9.18
N ASN A 61 -9.73 -9.32 9.56
CA ASN A 61 -10.90 -8.93 8.81
C ASN A 61 -10.39 -8.35 7.49
N GLY A 62 -10.34 -9.23 6.49
CA GLY A 62 -10.08 -8.93 5.08
C GLY A 62 -11.18 -8.06 4.47
N GLY A 63 -11.38 -6.86 5.02
CA GLY A 63 -12.13 -5.78 4.43
C GLY A 63 -11.22 -5.00 3.49
N SER A 64 -11.23 -5.36 2.22
CA SER A 64 -10.63 -4.63 1.11
C SER A 64 -11.29 -3.25 0.91
N SER A 65 -11.10 -2.30 1.84
CA SER A 65 -11.66 -0.94 1.73
C SER A 65 -10.67 0.10 1.17
N ALA A 66 -9.39 -0.22 1.03
CA ALA A 66 -8.36 0.78 0.69
C ALA A 66 -8.05 1.07 -0.80
N PRO A 67 -8.64 0.45 -1.85
CA PRO A 67 -8.18 0.72 -3.23
C PRO A 67 -8.73 2.03 -3.82
N LYS A 68 -9.76 2.66 -3.25
CA LYS A 68 -10.34 3.90 -3.79
C LYS A 68 -9.73 5.19 -3.22
N ASP A 69 -9.16 5.13 -2.01
CA ASP A 69 -8.69 6.34 -1.33
C ASP A 69 -7.33 6.82 -1.87
N HIS A 70 -6.44 5.90 -2.26
CA HIS A 70 -5.10 6.29 -2.72
C HIS A 70 -5.12 7.00 -4.08
N THR A 71 -6.01 6.61 -5.00
CA THR A 71 -6.14 7.28 -6.31
C THR A 71 -6.57 8.72 -6.16
N ALA A 72 -7.47 9.02 -5.20
CA ALA A 72 -7.89 10.38 -4.91
C ALA A 72 -6.76 11.20 -4.28
N MET A 73 -5.98 10.59 -3.36
CA MET A 73 -4.78 11.24 -2.81
C MET A 73 -3.74 11.54 -3.89
N GLU A 74 -3.55 10.63 -4.85
CA GLU A 74 -2.64 10.84 -5.98
C GLU A 74 -3.09 11.99 -6.88
N THR A 75 -4.38 12.09 -7.20
CA THR A 75 -4.91 13.21 -8.01
C THR A 75 -4.81 14.54 -7.28
N ASP A 76 -5.09 14.56 -5.97
CA ASP A 76 -4.92 15.75 -5.13
C ASP A 76 -3.46 16.23 -5.15
N ILE A 77 -2.49 15.32 -4.94
CA ILE A 77 -1.07 15.67 -4.92
C ILE A 77 -0.61 16.15 -6.30
N GLN A 78 -1.05 15.51 -7.39
CA GLN A 78 -0.74 15.98 -8.75
C GLN A 78 -1.29 17.37 -9.01
N SER A 79 -2.53 17.64 -8.61
CA SER A 79 -3.12 18.98 -8.75
C SER A 79 -2.34 20.03 -7.94
N LEU A 80 -1.87 19.69 -6.74
CA LEU A 80 -1.06 20.59 -5.92
C LEU A 80 0.33 20.81 -6.51
N LEU A 81 0.95 19.80 -7.14
CA LEU A 81 2.23 19.95 -7.83
C LEU A 81 2.11 20.93 -9.02
N VAL A 82 1.07 20.78 -9.84
CA VAL A 82 0.80 21.70 -10.96
C VAL A 82 0.53 23.12 -10.45
N GLN A 83 -0.31 23.26 -9.42
CA GLN A 83 -0.57 24.55 -8.81
C GLN A 83 0.72 25.20 -8.27
N TYR A 84 1.59 24.41 -7.63
CA TYR A 84 2.85 24.90 -7.10
C TYR A 84 3.81 25.34 -8.21
N SER A 85 3.89 24.60 -9.32
CA SER A 85 4.70 25.01 -10.47
C SER A 85 4.22 26.33 -11.08
N GLU A 86 2.90 26.50 -11.23
CA GLU A 86 2.32 27.74 -11.75
C GLU A 86 2.63 28.93 -10.83
N GLU A 87 2.50 28.76 -9.51
CA GLU A 87 2.83 29.79 -8.52
C GLU A 87 4.33 30.16 -8.53
N ILE A 88 5.22 29.19 -8.81
CA ILE A 88 6.67 29.45 -8.97
C ILE A 88 6.95 30.23 -10.25
N ASP A 89 6.26 29.92 -11.35
CA ASP A 89 6.42 30.61 -12.61
C ASP A 89 5.88 32.05 -12.54
N GLU A 90 4.77 32.27 -11.84
CA GLU A 90 4.27 33.61 -11.52
C GLU A 90 5.30 34.42 -10.71
N LEU A 91 5.92 33.80 -9.69
CA LEU A 91 7.00 34.40 -8.91
C LEU A 91 8.19 34.76 -9.81
N SER A 92 8.64 33.83 -10.66
CA SER A 92 9.74 34.09 -11.59
C SER A 92 9.42 35.20 -12.59
N SER A 93 8.18 35.28 -13.07
CA SER A 93 7.74 36.32 -14.00
C SER A 93 7.74 37.70 -13.36
N SER A 94 7.39 37.81 -12.08
CA SER A 94 7.39 39.09 -11.36
C SER A 94 8.80 39.67 -11.14
N LEU A 95 9.85 38.83 -11.20
CA LEU A 95 11.25 39.24 -11.06
C LEU A 95 11.90 39.69 -12.38
N ASN A 96 11.25 39.44 -13.52
CA ASN A 96 11.76 39.80 -14.85
C ASN A 96 11.37 41.22 -15.27
N ASP A 97 10.90 42.07 -14.34
CA ASP A 97 10.58 43.47 -14.64
C ASP A 97 11.88 44.28 -14.88
N PRO A 98 12.10 44.83 -16.09
CA PRO A 98 13.32 45.58 -16.41
C PRO A 98 13.47 46.89 -15.61
N LEU A 99 12.41 47.37 -14.96
CA LEU A 99 12.42 48.62 -14.21
C LEU A 99 12.92 48.49 -12.77
N LEU A 100 12.86 47.28 -12.19
CA LEU A 100 13.31 47.01 -10.83
C LEU A 100 14.26 45.79 -10.85
N PRO A 101 15.58 45.98 -10.67
CA PRO A 101 16.49 44.84 -10.59
C PRO A 101 16.11 43.94 -9.41
N PRO A 102 15.94 42.62 -9.62
CA PRO A 102 15.51 41.70 -8.58
C PRO A 102 16.57 41.57 -7.48
N ASN A 103 16.11 41.50 -6.23
CA ASN A 103 17.00 41.33 -5.07
C ASN A 103 17.56 39.90 -5.05
N THR A 104 18.84 39.74 -4.76
CA THR A 104 19.54 38.45 -4.62
C THR A 104 18.78 37.45 -3.75
N THR A 105 18.15 37.92 -2.66
CA THR A 105 17.31 37.09 -1.78
C THR A 105 16.07 36.52 -2.49
N GLN A 106 15.44 37.31 -3.37
CA GLN A 106 14.27 36.88 -4.13
C GLN A 106 14.66 35.84 -5.18
N LEU A 107 15.80 36.04 -5.86
CA LEU A 107 16.35 35.06 -6.83
C LEU A 107 16.65 33.72 -6.15
N HIS A 108 17.33 33.74 -5.00
CA HIS A 108 17.60 32.51 -4.24
C HIS A 108 16.32 31.82 -3.77
N LEU A 109 15.29 32.58 -3.39
CA LEU A 109 14.03 32.02 -2.97
C LEU A 109 13.32 31.28 -4.10
N VAL A 110 13.24 31.87 -5.31
CA VAL A 110 12.66 31.17 -6.49
C VAL A 110 13.47 29.93 -6.84
N GLN A 111 14.79 30.04 -6.82
CA GLN A 111 15.66 28.90 -7.08
C GLN A 111 15.39 27.76 -6.10
N ARG A 112 15.24 28.08 -4.81
CA ARG A 112 14.92 27.08 -3.80
C ARG A 112 13.56 26.44 -4.02
N HIS A 113 12.56 27.21 -4.43
CA HIS A 113 11.23 26.66 -4.75
C HIS A 113 11.27 25.69 -5.94
N ARG A 114 12.08 25.97 -6.96
CA ARG A 114 12.30 25.04 -8.09
C ARG A 114 12.94 23.72 -7.64
N GLU A 115 13.95 23.78 -6.77
CA GLU A 115 14.56 22.58 -6.21
C GLU A 115 13.57 21.75 -5.38
N LEU A 116 12.74 22.41 -4.58
CA LEU A 116 11.71 21.75 -3.77
C LEU A 116 10.65 21.08 -4.65
N LEU A 117 10.21 21.71 -5.73
CA LEU A 117 9.28 21.11 -6.69
C LEU A 117 9.81 19.78 -7.21
N VAL A 118 11.06 19.76 -7.67
CA VAL A 118 11.71 18.54 -8.19
C VAL A 118 11.81 17.45 -7.12
N GLU A 119 12.13 17.81 -5.87
CA GLU A 119 12.20 16.83 -4.79
C GLU A 119 10.81 16.26 -4.43
N PHE A 120 9.78 17.10 -4.41
CA PHE A 120 8.40 16.65 -4.20
C PHE A 120 7.89 15.73 -5.31
N GLU A 121 8.19 16.03 -6.58
CA GLU A 121 7.86 15.15 -7.72
C GLU A 121 8.55 13.79 -7.59
N ARG A 122 9.84 13.80 -7.24
CA ARG A 122 10.62 12.58 -7.01
C ARG A 122 10.02 11.74 -5.89
N GLU A 123 9.72 12.36 -4.75
CA GLU A 123 9.12 11.66 -3.61
C GLU A 123 7.75 11.10 -3.95
N PHE A 124 6.92 11.87 -4.65
CA PHE A 124 5.62 11.42 -5.11
C PHE A 124 5.74 10.19 -6.03
N PHE A 125 6.62 10.24 -7.02
CA PHE A 125 6.83 9.13 -7.94
C PHE A 125 7.39 7.88 -7.25
N ARG A 126 8.30 8.06 -6.29
CA ARG A 126 8.84 6.98 -5.46
C ARG A 126 7.72 6.29 -4.67
N SER A 127 6.89 7.06 -3.98
CA SER A 127 5.77 6.55 -3.19
C SER A 127 4.73 5.84 -4.07
N LYS A 128 4.40 6.41 -5.23
CA LYS A 128 3.48 5.80 -6.21
C LYS A 128 4.00 4.47 -6.76
N THR A 129 5.30 4.39 -7.05
CA THR A 129 5.94 3.14 -7.48
C THR A 129 5.85 2.08 -6.39
N HIS A 130 6.07 2.47 -5.13
CA HIS A 130 5.93 1.58 -3.99
C HIS A 130 4.49 1.05 -3.86
N VAL A 131 3.47 1.91 -3.95
CA VAL A 131 2.06 1.48 -3.93
C VAL A 131 1.78 0.44 -5.01
N ARG A 132 2.20 0.70 -6.25
CA ARG A 132 2.02 -0.24 -7.37
C ARG A 132 2.67 -1.59 -7.12
N GLN A 133 3.93 -1.61 -6.68
CA GLN A 133 4.63 -2.86 -6.35
C GLN A 133 3.94 -3.64 -5.25
N THR A 134 3.44 -2.94 -4.23
CA THR A 134 2.73 -3.52 -3.09
C THR A 134 1.38 -4.09 -3.52
N LEU A 135 0.60 -3.38 -4.35
CA LEU A 135 -0.64 -3.90 -4.92
C LEU A 135 -0.43 -5.11 -5.83
N ASP A 136 0.58 -5.07 -6.70
CA ASP A 136 0.92 -6.19 -7.59
C ASP A 136 1.25 -7.46 -6.77
N ARG A 137 2.07 -7.32 -5.72
CA ARG A 137 2.35 -8.41 -4.76
C ARG A 137 1.07 -8.93 -4.09
N GLN A 138 0.13 -8.06 -3.69
CA GLN A 138 -1.15 -8.49 -3.12
C GLN A 138 -1.99 -9.29 -4.10
N GLN A 139 -2.06 -8.85 -5.36
CA GLN A 139 -2.82 -9.54 -6.40
C GLN A 139 -2.26 -10.93 -6.68
N LEU A 140 -0.93 -11.05 -6.81
CA LEU A 140 -0.26 -12.34 -6.97
C LEU A 140 -0.54 -13.29 -5.80
N LEU A 141 -0.44 -12.82 -4.55
CA LEU A 141 -0.77 -13.63 -3.37
C LEU A 141 -2.27 -13.99 -3.29
N GLY A 142 -3.14 -13.11 -3.78
CA GLY A 142 -4.58 -13.34 -3.88
C GLY A 142 -4.91 -14.51 -4.81
N HIS A 143 -4.32 -14.52 -6.00
CA HIS A 143 -4.48 -15.62 -6.96
C HIS A 143 -3.96 -16.94 -6.39
N VAL A 144 -2.76 -16.96 -5.80
CA VAL A 144 -2.20 -18.16 -5.18
C VAL A 144 -3.08 -18.70 -4.04
N LYS A 145 -3.60 -17.82 -3.16
CA LYS A 145 -4.52 -18.24 -2.09
C LYS A 145 -5.81 -18.86 -2.66
N GLN A 146 -6.33 -18.34 -3.76
CA GLN A 146 -7.51 -18.88 -4.41
C GLN A 146 -7.23 -20.27 -5.01
N ASP A 147 -6.11 -20.44 -5.71
CA ASP A 147 -5.71 -21.72 -6.28
C ASP A 147 -5.46 -22.78 -5.20
N ILE A 148 -4.80 -22.42 -4.09
CA ILE A 148 -4.60 -23.33 -2.94
C ILE A 148 -5.95 -23.76 -2.35
N ARG A 149 -6.89 -22.82 -2.19
CA ARG A 149 -8.24 -23.15 -1.69
C ARG A 149 -8.97 -24.06 -2.66
N TYR A 150 -8.86 -23.81 -3.97
CA TYR A 150 -9.46 -24.66 -4.99
C TYR A 150 -8.88 -26.08 -4.95
N VAL A 151 -7.55 -26.22 -4.98
CA VAL A 151 -6.87 -27.53 -4.92
C VAL A 151 -7.22 -28.26 -3.63
N SER A 152 -7.19 -27.59 -2.49
CA SER A 152 -7.58 -28.17 -1.20
C SER A 152 -9.04 -28.64 -1.20
N LYS A 153 -9.96 -27.85 -1.78
CA LYS A 153 -11.37 -28.21 -1.92
C LYS A 153 -11.55 -29.44 -2.82
N VAL A 154 -10.86 -29.49 -3.96
CA VAL A 154 -10.91 -30.62 -4.90
C VAL A 154 -10.34 -31.88 -4.26
N ARG A 155 -9.19 -31.80 -3.58
CA ARG A 155 -8.60 -32.93 -2.85
C ARG A 155 -9.52 -33.43 -1.74
N CYS A 156 -10.13 -32.53 -0.97
CA CYS A 156 -11.08 -32.91 0.07
C CYS A 156 -12.32 -33.59 -0.52
N CYS A 157 -12.86 -33.06 -1.62
CA CYS A 157 -13.99 -33.68 -2.33
C CYS A 157 -13.63 -35.07 -2.86
N PHE A 158 -12.42 -35.25 -3.41
CA PHE A 158 -11.92 -36.54 -3.85
C PHE A 158 -11.77 -37.54 -2.71
N ILE A 159 -11.18 -37.13 -1.58
CA ILE A 159 -11.04 -37.98 -0.38
C ILE A 159 -12.42 -38.39 0.17
N VAL A 160 -13.35 -37.44 0.30
CA VAL A 160 -14.72 -37.72 0.78
C VAL A 160 -15.45 -38.66 -0.18
N ARG A 161 -15.32 -38.47 -1.50
CA ARG A 161 -15.94 -39.34 -2.50
C ARG A 161 -15.33 -40.75 -2.50
N LEU A 162 -14.01 -40.87 -2.34
CA LEU A 162 -13.32 -42.15 -2.22
C LEU A 162 -13.78 -42.91 -0.97
N HIS A 163 -13.90 -42.22 0.17
CA HIS A 163 -14.38 -42.82 1.41
C HIS A 163 -15.85 -43.26 1.32
N THR A 164 -16.69 -42.48 0.64
CA THR A 164 -18.11 -42.84 0.40
C THR A 164 -18.24 -44.05 -0.53
N HIS A 165 -17.40 -44.14 -1.57
CA HIS A 165 -17.40 -45.28 -2.49
C HIS A 165 -16.95 -46.58 -1.79
N VAL A 166 -15.90 -46.53 -0.96
CA VAL A 166 -15.43 -47.67 -0.17
C VAL A 166 -16.48 -48.15 0.83
N ALA A 167 -17.23 -47.24 1.46
CA ALA A 167 -18.31 -47.59 2.39
C ALA A 167 -19.52 -48.27 1.71
N THR A 168 -19.74 -48.02 0.42
CA THR A 168 -20.87 -48.61 -0.34
C THR A 168 -20.51 -49.99 -0.91
N THR A 169 -19.23 -50.31 -1.06
CA THR A 169 -18.72 -51.61 -1.53
C THR A 169 -18.17 -52.48 -0.40
N GLY A 170 -18.78 -52.40 0.79
CA GLY A 170 -18.49 -53.34 1.89
C GLY A 170 -18.89 -54.78 1.50
N PRO A 171 -18.09 -55.79 1.87
CA PRO A 171 -18.33 -57.17 1.45
C PRO A 171 -19.62 -57.70 2.10
N SER A 172 -20.62 -57.98 1.27
CA SER A 172 -21.75 -58.85 1.62
C SER A 172 -21.24 -60.29 1.77
N MET A 173 -20.61 -60.60 2.90
CA MET A 173 -20.35 -61.98 3.32
C MET A 173 -21.59 -62.51 4.04
N ARG A 174 -22.41 -63.17 3.22
CA ARG A 174 -23.52 -64.06 3.56
C ARG A 174 -23.33 -64.78 4.90
N GLN A 175 -24.30 -64.58 5.80
CA GLN A 175 -24.69 -65.63 6.74
C GLN A 175 -25.08 -66.87 5.93
N LYS A 176 -24.24 -67.92 5.98
CA LYS A 176 -24.70 -69.29 5.74
C LYS A 176 -24.89 -69.94 7.09
N SER A 177 -26.14 -69.88 7.54
CA SER A 177 -26.75 -70.88 8.41
C SER A 177 -26.57 -72.25 7.76
N SER A 178 -26.06 -73.22 8.49
CA SER A 178 -26.29 -74.64 8.20
C SER A 178 -26.19 -75.46 9.48
N HIS A 179 -27.35 -75.96 9.89
CA HIS A 179 -27.53 -77.16 10.69
C HIS A 179 -26.52 -78.26 10.29
N PHE A 180 -25.87 -78.90 11.27
CA PHE A 180 -26.24 -80.22 11.80
C PHE A 180 -25.44 -80.52 13.06
#